data_AF-A0A661S3K0-F1
#
_entry.id   AF-A0A661S3K0-F1
#
_cell.length_a   1.000
_cell.length_b   1.000
_cell.length_c   1.000
_cell.angle_alpha   90.00
_cell.angle_beta   90.00
_cell.angle_gamma   90.00
#
_symmetry.space_group_name_H-M   'P 1'
#
loop_
_entity.id
_entity.type
_entity.pdbx_description
1 polymer ?
#
loop_
_entity_poly.entity_id
_entity_poly.type
_entity_poly.pdbx_seq_one_letter_code
_entity_poly.pdbx_strand_id
1 'polypeptide(L)'
;VSRSFGIGGGFLLVPAMTTLAGLPMYVAVPISLIGTCFSSIGSFIGYLLAGYLPDMTLAIAIIIGGFAGGMLGSRAQKMFSEMTLKIVLAATMFFLFFRFFKIEIWI
;
A
#
# COMPACT_ATOMS: atom_id res chain seq x y z
N VAL A 1 -9.92 -3.81 14.24
CA VAL A 1 -8.76 -2.97 14.64
C VAL A 1 -7.75 -2.81 13.50
N SER A 2 -7.27 -3.87 12.84
CA SER A 2 -6.33 -3.72 11.70
C SER A 2 -6.96 -3.32 10.35
N ARG A 3 -8.29 -3.49 10.17
CA ARG A 3 -9.03 -3.06 8.96
C ARG A 3 -9.23 -1.54 8.85
N SER A 4 -9.02 -0.81 9.94
CA SER A 4 -9.37 0.61 10.06
C SER A 4 -8.33 1.57 9.44
N PHE A 5 -7.08 1.12 9.27
CA PHE A 5 -6.02 1.98 8.74
C PHE A 5 -6.04 2.14 7.22
N GLY A 6 -6.89 1.42 6.49
CA GLY A 6 -7.00 1.52 5.01
C GLY A 6 -5.74 1.09 4.23
N ILE A 7 -4.64 0.79 4.91
CA ILE A 7 -3.42 0.24 4.33
C ILE A 7 -3.61 -1.27 4.29
N GLY A 8 -4.14 -1.78 3.18
CA GLY A 8 -4.40 -3.21 2.99
C GLY A 8 -3.12 -4.04 2.92
N GLY A 9 -2.31 -4.12 3.98
CA GLY A 9 -1.12 -4.97 4.18
C GLY A 9 0.06 -4.74 3.21
N GLY A 10 -0.18 -4.25 1.99
CA GLY A 10 0.78 -4.19 0.89
C GLY A 10 2.01 -3.33 1.17
N PHE A 11 1.85 -2.25 1.95
CA PHE A 11 2.96 -1.39 2.34
C PHE A 11 4.02 -2.11 3.18
N LEU A 12 3.61 -3.09 4.01
CA LEU A 12 4.54 -3.94 4.77
C LEU A 12 5.02 -5.15 3.97
N LEU A 13 4.24 -5.55 2.96
CA LEU A 13 4.50 -6.75 2.17
C LEU A 13 5.69 -6.56 1.21
N VAL A 14 5.83 -5.37 0.61
CA VAL A 14 7.00 -5.03 -0.23
C VAL A 14 8.32 -5.10 0.57
N PRO A 15 8.51 -4.36 1.69
CA PRO A 15 9.74 -4.43 2.45
C PRO A 15 9.99 -5.84 2.96
N ALA A 16 8.98 -6.53 3.51
CA ALA A 16 9.11 -7.91 3.96
C ALA A 16 9.64 -8.85 2.87
N MET A 17 9.12 -8.77 1.64
CA MET A 17 9.62 -9.58 0.52
C MET A 17 11.05 -9.20 0.10
N THR A 18 11.41 -7.92 0.18
CA THR A 18 12.75 -7.48 -0.22
C THR A 18 13.83 -7.77 0.84
N THR A 19 13.52 -7.69 2.13
CA THR A 19 14.48 -7.92 3.23
C THR A 19 14.47 -9.36 3.73
N LEU A 20 13.30 -10.02 3.83
CA LEU A 20 13.22 -11.41 4.32
C LEU A 20 13.44 -12.43 3.19
N ALA A 21 12.90 -12.18 1.99
CA ALA A 21 13.01 -13.12 0.87
C ALA A 21 14.13 -12.76 -0.13
N GLY A 22 14.80 -11.61 0.04
CA GLY A 22 15.92 -11.19 -0.82
C GLY A 22 15.56 -10.95 -2.28
N LEU A 23 14.27 -10.80 -2.60
CA LEU A 23 13.78 -10.67 -3.97
C LEU A 23 14.13 -9.28 -4.54
N PRO A 24 14.49 -9.20 -5.84
CA PRO A 24 14.69 -7.92 -6.52
C PRO A 24 13.40 -7.11 -6.47
N MET A 25 13.53 -5.80 -6.26
CA MET A 25 12.38 -4.92 -5.97
C MET A 25 11.38 -4.86 -7.15
N TYR A 26 11.88 -5.07 -8.37
CA TYR A 26 11.07 -5.17 -9.59
C TYR A 26 10.04 -6.33 -9.53
N VAL A 27 10.35 -7.43 -8.82
CA VAL A 27 9.46 -8.59 -8.67
C VAL A 27 8.57 -8.46 -7.44
N ALA A 28 9.10 -7.95 -6.33
CA ALA A 28 8.36 -7.84 -5.07
C ALA A 28 7.14 -6.89 -5.17
N VAL A 29 7.29 -5.77 -5.88
CA VAL A 29 6.24 -4.76 -6.03
C VAL A 29 4.97 -5.31 -6.71
N PRO A 30 5.01 -5.92 -7.92
CA PRO A 30 3.81 -6.44 -8.56
C PRO A 30 3.14 -7.57 -7.76
N ILE A 31 3.92 -8.42 -7.07
CA ILE A 31 3.37 -9.49 -6.22
C ILE A 31 2.54 -8.91 -5.06
N SER A 32 3.07 -7.88 -4.38
CA SER A 32 2.36 -7.19 -3.31
C SER A 32 1.08 -6.48 -3.78
N LEU A 33 1.09 -5.98 -5.03
CA LEU A 33 -0.06 -5.31 -5.63
C LEU A 33 -1.21 -6.29 -5.81
N ILE A 34 -0.93 -7.50 -6.29
CA ILE A 34 -1.92 -8.58 -6.43
C ILE A 34 -2.55 -8.92 -5.08
N GLY A 35 -1.72 -9.11 -4.04
CA GLY A 35 -2.21 -9.37 -2.68
C GLY A 35 -3.10 -8.24 -2.15
N THR A 36 -2.70 -6.99 -2.41
CA THR A 36 -3.48 -5.81 -2.02
C THR A 36 -4.81 -5.74 -2.78
N CYS A 37 -4.84 -6.06 -4.08
CA CYS A 37 -6.06 -6.11 -4.88
C CYS A 37 -7.07 -7.11 -4.31
N PHE A 38 -6.66 -8.35 -4.02
CA PHE A 38 -7.53 -9.35 -3.41
C PHE A 38 -8.02 -8.94 -2.03
N SER A 39 -7.15 -8.36 -1.19
CA SER A 39 -7.53 -7.86 0.13
C SER A 39 -8.55 -6.71 0.05
N SER A 40 -8.40 -5.83 -0.95
CA SER A 40 -9.32 -4.71 -1.19
C SER A 40 -10.69 -5.21 -1.64
N ILE A 41 -10.74 -6.19 -2.55
CA ILE A 41 -11.99 -6.86 -2.98
C ILE A 41 -12.68 -7.52 -1.79
N GLY A 42 -11.94 -8.29 -0.97
CA GLY A 42 -12.49 -8.94 0.21
C GLY A 42 -13.01 -7.93 1.24
N SER A 43 -12.35 -6.78 1.37
CA SER A 43 -12.80 -5.69 2.25
C SER A 43 -14.05 -5.01 1.71
N PHE A 44 -14.12 -4.76 0.39
CA PHE A 44 -15.30 -4.19 -0.27
C PHE A 44 -16.54 -5.08 -0.10
N ILE A 45 -16.39 -6.40 -0.33
CA ILE A 45 -17.47 -7.37 -0.10
C ILE A 45 -17.88 -7.37 1.39
N GLY A 46 -16.91 -7.31 2.31
CA GLY A 46 -17.18 -7.23 3.74
C GLY A 46 -17.99 -5.99 4.13
N TYR A 47 -17.70 -4.82 3.54
CA TYR A 47 -18.47 -3.59 3.77
C TYR A 47 -19.89 -3.66 3.17
N LEU A 48 -20.03 -4.26 1.99
CA LEU A 48 -21.34 -4.51 1.37
C LEU A 48 -22.21 -5.42 2.25
N LEU A 49 -21.64 -6.51 2.77
CA LEU A 49 -22.33 -7.44 3.68
C LEU A 49 -22.71 -6.78 5.02
N ALA A 50 -21.93 -5.80 5.47
CA ALA A 50 -22.22 -5.01 6.66
C ALA A 50 -23.29 -3.92 6.44
N GLY A 51 -23.87 -3.82 5.23
CA GLY A 51 -24.92 -2.84 4.90
C GLY A 51 -24.41 -1.42 4.67
N TYR A 52 -23.09 -1.20 4.62
CA TYR A 52 -22.50 0.10 4.31
C TYR A 52 -22.41 0.28 2.79
N LEU A 53 -23.27 1.15 2.26
CA LEU A 53 -23.20 1.57 0.87
C LEU A 53 -22.11 2.63 0.70
N PRO A 54 -21.14 2.44 -0.20
CA PRO A 54 -20.15 3.45 -0.49
C PRO A 54 -20.80 4.63 -1.21
N ASP A 55 -20.40 5.85 -0.83
CA ASP A 55 -20.78 7.06 -1.55
C ASP A 55 -20.21 7.00 -2.98
N MET A 56 -21.10 7.05 -3.98
CA MET A 56 -20.72 6.88 -5.38
C MET A 56 -19.79 7.98 -5.88
N THR A 57 -19.93 9.21 -5.36
CA THR A 57 -19.04 10.31 -5.75
C THR A 57 -17.62 10.06 -5.26
N LEU A 58 -17.48 9.59 -4.01
CA LEU A 58 -16.17 9.27 -3.42
C LEU A 58 -15.53 8.06 -4.09
N ALA A 59 -16.32 7.02 -4.38
CA ALA A 59 -15.85 5.83 -5.06
C ALA A 59 -15.24 6.17 -6.44
N ILE A 60 -15.93 6.98 -7.25
CA ILE A 60 -15.44 7.39 -8.56
C ILE A 60 -14.16 8.24 -8.44
N ALA A 61 -14.11 9.18 -7.49
CA ALA A 61 -12.93 10.01 -7.26
C ALA A 61 -11.69 9.17 -6.88
N ILE A 62 -11.88 8.15 -6.02
CA ILE A 62 -10.81 7.22 -5.61
C ILE A 62 -10.36 6.35 -6.78
N ILE A 63 -11.28 5.87 -7.62
CA ILE A 63 -10.94 5.06 -8.80
C ILE A 63 -10.07 5.87 -9.76
N ILE A 64 -10.48 7.10 -10.08
CA ILE A 64 -9.73 7.98 -11.00
C ILE A 64 -8.36 8.33 -10.41
N GLY A 65 -8.32 8.75 -9.14
CA GLY A 65 -7.08 9.09 -8.46
C GLY A 65 -6.12 7.90 -8.33
N GLY A 66 -6.64 6.72 -7.99
CA GLY A 66 -5.87 5.49 -7.89
C GLY A 66 -5.32 5.03 -9.24
N PHE A 67 -6.11 5.11 -10.31
CA PHE A 67 -5.68 4.72 -11.64
C PHE A 67 -4.61 5.68 -12.20
N ALA A 68 -4.84 6.99 -12.07
CA ALA A 68 -3.88 8.01 -12.49
C ALA A 68 -2.58 7.93 -11.69
N GLY A 69 -2.68 7.80 -10.36
CA GLY A 69 -1.53 7.66 -9.46
C GLY A 69 -0.73 6.38 -9.71
N GLY A 70 -1.40 5.25 -9.93
CA GLY A 70 -0.74 3.98 -10.24
C GLY A 70 -0.02 3.97 -11.58
N MET A 71 -0.62 4.57 -12.62
CA MET A 71 0.03 4.71 -13.92
C MET A 71 1.25 5.64 -13.87
N LEU A 72 1.12 6.81 -13.26
CA LEU A 72 2.22 7.76 -13.14
C LEU A 72 3.33 7.23 -12.24
N GLY A 73 2.97 6.62 -11.10
CA GLY A 73 3.91 6.02 -10.16
C GLY A 73 4.71 4.87 -10.77
N SER A 74 4.06 3.95 -11.49
CA SER A 74 4.76 2.83 -12.14
C SER A 74 5.71 3.26 -13.24
N ARG A 75 5.41 4.34 -13.96
CA ARG A 75 6.33 4.93 -14.95
C ARG A 75 7.49 5.68 -14.28
N ALA A 76 7.19 6.49 -13.26
CA ALA A 76 8.22 7.22 -12.52
C ALA A 76 9.22 6.26 -11.86
N GLN A 77 8.73 5.13 -11.33
CA GLN A 77 9.56 4.12 -10.67
C GLN A 77 10.62 3.52 -11.59
N LYS A 78 10.35 3.39 -12.89
CA LYS A 78 11.33 2.88 -13.88
C LYS A 78 12.45 3.86 -14.19
N MET A 79 12.30 5.14 -13.86
CA MET A 79 13.33 6.17 -14.10
C MET A 79 14.40 6.23 -13.00
N PHE A 80 14.15 5.60 -11.84
CA PHE A 80 15.06 5.64 -10.70
C PHE A 80 15.86 4.33 -10.57
N SER A 81 17.11 4.46 -10.11
CA SER A 81 17.97 3.30 -9.82
C SER A 81 17.41 2.44 -8.68
N GLU A 82 17.60 1.12 -8.78
CA GLU A 82 17.10 0.15 -7.80
C GLU A 82 17.60 0.44 -6.38
N MET A 83 18.81 1.02 -6.25
CA MET A 83 19.39 1.40 -4.96
C MET A 83 18.67 2.60 -4.34
N THR A 84 18.35 3.61 -5.15
CA THR A 84 17.58 4.79 -4.69
C THR A 84 16.20 4.37 -4.20
N LEU A 85 15.56 3.44 -4.91
CA LEU A 85 14.25 2.93 -4.53
C LEU A 85 14.29 2.18 -3.18
N LYS A 86 15.31 1.35 -2.96
CA LYS A 86 15.52 0.65 -1.69
C LYS A 86 15.73 1.62 -0.53
N ILE A 87 16.55 2.66 -0.73
CA ILE A 87 16.82 3.69 0.29
C ILE A 87 15.55 4.49 0.61
N VAL A 88 14.80 4.93 -0.40
CA VAL A 88 13.55 5.69 -0.20
C VAL A 88 12.50 4.84 0.52
N LEU A 89 12.35 3.56 0.16
CA LEU A 89 11.47 2.64 0.87
C LEU A 89 11.92 2.48 2.33
N ALA A 90 13.20 2.17 2.56
CA ALA A 90 13.74 2.00 3.92
C ALA A 90 13.56 3.26 4.79
N ALA A 91 13.82 4.44 4.23
CA ALA A 91 13.60 5.72 4.90
C ALA A 91 12.11 5.95 5.22
N THR A 92 11.21 5.62 4.28
CA THR A 92 9.75 5.75 4.49
C THR A 92 9.25 4.78 5.56
N MET A 93 9.75 3.54 5.55
CA MET A 93 9.46 2.53 6.58
C MET A 93 9.93 2.98 7.95
N PHE A 94 11.17 3.47 8.04
CA PHE A 94 11.73 3.98 9.29
C PHE A 94 10.94 5.19 9.80
N PHE A 95 10.61 6.15 8.92
CA PHE A 95 9.76 7.28 9.27
C PHE A 95 8.38 6.85 9.79
N LEU A 96 7.74 5.87 9.14
CA LEU A 96 6.47 5.32 9.60
C LEU A 96 6.60 4.60 10.94
N PHE A 97 7.69 3.88 11.17
CA PHE A 97 7.97 3.26 12.46
C PHE A 97 8.01 4.31 13.59
N PHE A 98 8.75 5.41 13.41
CA PHE A 98 8.77 6.50 14.41
C PHE A 98 7.41 7.19 14.57
N ARG A 99 6.66 7.38 13.48
CA ARG A 99 5.30 7.93 13.54
C ARG A 99 4.37 7.05 14.36
N PHE A 100 4.36 5.74 14.12
CA PHE A 100 3.52 4.79 14.84
C PHE A 100 3.89 4.70 16.31
N PHE A 101 5.20 4.64 16.63
CA PHE A 101 5.66 4.60 18.02
C PHE A 101 5.26 5.87 18.80
N LYS A 102 5.27 7.03 18.13
CA LYS A 102 4.79 8.29 18.71
C LYS A 102 3.25 8.34 18.87
N ILE A 103 2.50 7.64 18.00
CA ILE A 103 1.04 7.54 18.09
C ILE A 103 0.63 6.64 19.28
N GLU A 104 1.37 5.57 19.53
CA GLU A 104 1.10 4.60 20.60
C GLU A 104 1.42 5.16 22.00
N ILE A 105 2.33 6.15 22.09
CA ILE A 105 2.64 6.85 23.35
C ILE A 105 1.55 7.88 23.76
N TRP A 106 0.61 8.21 22.86
CA TRP A 106 -0.36 9.30 23.04
C TRP A 106 -1.82 8.83 23.19
N ILE A 107 -2.06 7.51 23.20
CA ILE A 107 -3.36 6.86 23.44
C ILE A 107 -3.30 6.18 24.81
#